data_AF-A0A6I6FEF1-F1
#
_entry.id   AF-A0A6I6FEF1-F1
#
_cell.length_a   1.000
_cell.length_b   1.000
_cell.length_c   1.000
_cell.angle_alpha   90.00
_cell.angle_beta   90.00
_cell.angle_gamma   90.00
#
_symmetry.space_group_name_H-M   'P 1'
#
loop_
_entity.id
_entity.type
_entity.pdbx_description
1 polymer ?
#
loop_
_entity_poly.entity_id
_entity_poly.type
_entity_poly.pdbx_seq_one_letter_code
_entity_poly.pdbx_strand_id
1 'polypeptide(L)'
;MDEDRVTESGALSTFHPTTPAGALQPARLLTAPQANGLLADLIRRGKLTLKSPPFVDGPAGVVSPKPDQRVAVKPPRIDGIRYTNEIAPSADVMDNIDQRMLMALYRLTRWLNSSAPDVAEVLHLGIGHGSGPPNDCHNQGRALDFSGLVGKVAGTSFHRSVQTHWGSLPNGPSVRISPSVDPLAFSLFSTAFRYATFECEANGIGVGNKWPVPDLGGSGFVIYPDYGGDPHLRAAHQNHIHMQVGRTRA
;
A
#
# COMPACT_ATOMS: atom_id res chain seq x y z
N MET A 1 -16.66 13.36 7.74
CA MET A 1 -16.10 13.96 6.51
C MET A 1 -14.66 13.54 6.47
N ASP A 2 -14.23 12.92 5.38
CA ASP A 2 -12.81 12.65 5.14
C ASP A 2 -12.17 13.97 4.70
N GLU A 3 -11.31 14.56 5.53
CA GLU A 3 -10.66 15.80 5.16
C GLU A 3 -9.68 15.49 4.02
N ASP A 4 -10.08 15.90 2.81
CA ASP A 4 -9.34 15.68 1.56
C ASP A 4 -7.93 16.31 1.53
N ARG A 5 -7.48 16.86 2.64
CA ARG A 5 -6.14 17.38 2.86
C ARG A 5 -5.47 16.56 3.96
N VAL A 6 -4.45 15.78 3.58
CA VAL A 6 -3.40 15.38 4.53
C VAL A 6 -2.65 16.67 4.87
N THR A 7 -3.22 17.49 5.75
CA THR A 7 -2.78 18.86 6.04
C THR A 7 -1.65 18.92 7.06
N GLU A 8 -1.34 17.79 7.70
CA GLU A 8 -0.21 17.67 8.64
C GLU A 8 1.01 16.95 8.04
N SER A 9 1.12 16.87 6.71
CA SER A 9 2.38 16.48 6.08
C SER A 9 3.35 17.66 6.12
N GLY A 10 3.94 17.89 7.29
CA GLY A 10 5.22 18.60 7.37
C GLY A 10 6.27 17.90 6.52
N ALA A 11 7.48 18.46 6.46
CA ALA A 11 8.60 17.76 5.83
C ALA A 11 8.69 16.32 6.37
N LEU A 12 9.02 15.33 5.51
CA LEU A 12 9.14 13.91 5.89
C LEU A 12 10.06 13.67 7.12
N SER A 13 10.89 14.64 7.49
CA SER A 13 11.77 14.66 8.67
C SER A 13 11.11 15.08 9.98
N THR A 14 9.90 15.66 9.96
CA THR A 14 9.20 16.19 11.14
C THR A 14 7.92 15.42 11.47
N PHE A 15 7.72 14.24 10.89
CA PHE A 15 6.54 13.42 11.15
C PHE A 15 6.58 12.87 12.59
N HIS A 16 5.84 13.51 13.48
CA HIS A 16 5.48 12.99 14.79
C HIS A 16 4.01 12.58 14.74
N PRO A 17 3.68 11.28 14.89
CA PRO A 17 2.29 10.84 14.82
C PRO A 17 1.56 11.20 16.13
N THR A 18 1.10 12.43 16.26
CA THR A 18 0.01 12.74 17.19
C THR A 18 -1.28 12.65 16.41
N THR A 19 -2.09 11.61 16.63
CA THR A 19 -3.36 11.37 15.94
C THR A 19 -4.33 12.54 16.17
N PRO A 20 -4.69 13.35 15.15
CA PRO A 20 -5.74 14.35 15.29
C PRO A 20 -7.11 13.71 15.59
N ALA A 21 -7.96 14.41 16.34
CA ALA A 21 -9.37 14.04 16.43
C ALA A 21 -10.02 14.19 15.04
N GLY A 22 -10.39 13.07 14.41
CA GLY A 22 -10.88 13.03 13.02
C GLY A 22 -9.86 12.52 12.00
N ALA A 23 -8.63 12.20 12.41
CA ALA A 23 -7.67 11.56 11.51
C ALA A 23 -8.05 10.11 11.21
N LEU A 24 -7.90 9.75 9.94
CA LEU A 24 -8.13 8.41 9.41
C LEU A 24 -7.32 7.37 10.20
N GLN A 25 -8.03 6.53 10.93
CA GLN A 25 -7.47 5.31 11.52
C GLN A 25 -6.74 4.49 10.43
N PRO A 26 -5.52 3.97 10.70
CA PRO A 26 -4.79 3.09 9.79
C PRO A 26 -5.66 1.94 9.30
N ALA A 27 -5.48 1.53 8.05
CA ALA A 27 -6.21 0.45 7.40
C ALA A 27 -6.16 -0.85 8.22
N ARG A 28 -5.02 -1.15 8.85
CA ARG A 28 -4.87 -2.30 9.77
C ARG A 28 -5.81 -2.29 10.98
N LEU A 29 -6.31 -1.13 11.39
CA LEU A 29 -7.19 -0.99 12.54
C LEU A 29 -8.65 -0.75 12.14
N LEU A 30 -8.94 -0.51 10.87
CA LEU A 30 -10.31 -0.40 10.39
C LEU A 30 -11.07 -1.72 10.63
N THR A 31 -12.28 -1.60 11.15
CA THR A 31 -13.26 -2.68 11.12
C THR A 31 -13.79 -2.86 9.69
N ALA A 32 -14.34 -4.03 9.39
CA ALA A 32 -14.95 -4.28 8.09
C ALA A 32 -16.06 -3.25 7.75
N PRO A 33 -17.00 -2.90 8.66
CA PRO A 33 -18.02 -1.88 8.39
C PRO A 33 -17.43 -0.49 8.11
N GLN A 34 -16.39 -0.08 8.84
CA GLN A 34 -15.72 1.21 8.57
C GLN A 34 -15.08 1.24 7.18
N ALA A 35 -14.38 0.17 6.79
CA ALA A 35 -13.79 0.07 5.45
C ALA A 35 -14.85 0.08 4.34
N ASN A 36 -16.01 -0.55 4.58
CA ASN A 36 -17.14 -0.53 3.66
C ASN A 36 -17.78 0.86 3.52
N GLY A 37 -17.90 1.60 4.62
CA GLY A 37 -18.36 2.99 4.59
C GLY A 37 -17.42 3.90 3.79
N LEU A 38 -16.11 3.73 3.95
CA LEU A 38 -15.11 4.46 3.17
C LEU A 38 -15.11 4.06 1.68
N LEU A 39 -15.24 2.75 1.39
CA LEU A 39 -15.46 2.25 0.03
C LEU A 39 -16.65 2.95 -0.64
N ALA A 40 -17.79 3.02 0.04
CA ALA A 40 -18.98 3.71 -0.44
C ALA A 40 -18.72 5.18 -0.76
N ASP A 41 -17.93 5.84 0.08
CA ASP A 41 -17.56 7.25 -0.09
C ASP A 41 -16.69 7.48 -1.32
N LEU A 42 -15.65 6.65 -1.52
CA LEU A 42 -14.79 6.72 -2.70
C LEU A 42 -15.58 6.53 -3.99
N ILE A 43 -16.58 5.63 -4.00
CA ILE A 43 -17.43 5.42 -5.16
C ILE A 43 -18.34 6.64 -5.39
N ARG A 44 -18.99 7.17 -4.35
CA ARG A 44 -19.85 8.37 -4.44
C ARG A 44 -19.08 9.58 -4.98
N ARG A 45 -17.80 9.70 -4.64
CA ARG A 45 -16.90 10.77 -5.10
C ARG A 45 -16.25 10.50 -6.47
N GLY A 46 -16.56 9.39 -7.12
CA GLY A 46 -15.95 9.02 -8.40
C GLY A 46 -14.46 8.69 -8.33
N LYS A 47 -13.94 8.38 -7.14
CA LYS A 47 -12.53 7.99 -6.91
C LYS A 47 -12.28 6.51 -7.15
N LEU A 48 -13.32 5.69 -7.22
CA LEU A 48 -13.22 4.25 -7.36
C LEU A 48 -14.35 3.71 -8.24
N THR A 49 -14.03 2.73 -9.08
CA THR A 49 -15.01 1.96 -9.87
C THR A 49 -14.81 0.48 -9.62
N LEU A 50 -15.90 -0.22 -9.26
CA LEU A 50 -15.89 -1.67 -9.09
C LEU A 50 -16.34 -2.37 -10.39
N LYS A 51 -15.85 -3.60 -10.61
CA LYS A 51 -16.24 -4.46 -11.76
C LYS A 51 -17.74 -4.74 -11.81
N SER A 52 -18.34 -4.94 -10.65
CA SER A 52 -19.79 -5.00 -10.50
C SER A 52 -20.24 -3.70 -9.82
N PRO A 53 -21.24 -2.98 -10.37
CA PRO A 53 -21.69 -1.74 -9.75
C PRO A 53 -22.18 -2.04 -8.33
N PRO A 54 -21.78 -1.23 -7.34
CA PRO A 54 -22.32 -1.41 -6.01
C PRO A 54 -23.81 -1.07 -5.99
N PHE A 55 -24.58 -1.82 -5.20
CA PHE A 55 -25.94 -1.42 -4.87
C PHE A 55 -25.86 -0.46 -3.68
N VAL A 56 -26.27 0.79 -3.88
CA VAL A 56 -26.27 1.84 -2.86
C VAL A 56 -27.73 2.09 -2.49
N ASP A 57 -28.11 1.82 -1.24
CA ASP A 57 -29.47 2.10 -0.76
C ASP A 57 -29.45 3.25 0.23
N GLY A 58 -29.71 4.45 -0.30
CA GLY A 58 -29.84 5.68 0.49
C GLY A 58 -28.55 6.27 1.06
N PRO A 59 -28.66 7.33 1.89
CA PRO A 59 -27.52 8.04 2.47
C PRO A 59 -26.72 7.23 3.50
N ALA A 60 -27.18 6.02 3.86
CA ALA A 60 -26.60 5.20 4.92
C ALA A 60 -25.50 4.23 4.45
N GLY A 61 -25.33 3.99 3.13
CA GLY A 61 -24.17 3.25 2.63
C GLY A 61 -24.42 2.34 1.42
N VAL A 62 -23.40 1.53 1.13
CA VAL A 62 -23.43 0.48 0.11
C VAL A 62 -24.07 -0.78 0.71
N VAL A 63 -25.11 -1.30 0.08
CA VAL A 63 -25.74 -2.59 0.43
C VAL A 63 -24.93 -3.76 -0.14
N SER A 64 -24.28 -3.58 -1.29
CA SER A 64 -23.37 -4.56 -1.87
C SER A 64 -22.19 -3.87 -2.56
N PRO A 65 -20.92 -4.26 -2.29
CA PRO A 65 -20.51 -5.39 -1.45
C PRO A 65 -20.76 -5.18 0.05
N LYS A 66 -21.06 -6.27 0.77
CA LYS A 66 -21.13 -6.31 2.24
C LYS A 66 -19.73 -6.13 2.86
N PRO A 67 -19.61 -5.71 4.13
CA PRO A 67 -18.32 -5.44 4.77
C PRO A 67 -17.24 -6.54 4.68
N ASP A 68 -17.64 -7.81 4.70
CA ASP A 68 -16.74 -8.97 4.65
C ASP A 68 -16.43 -9.45 3.22
N GLN A 69 -17.15 -8.94 2.23
CA GLN A 69 -16.99 -9.34 0.84
C GLN A 69 -15.73 -8.73 0.22
N ARG A 70 -15.05 -9.56 -0.59
CA ARG A 70 -13.95 -9.14 -1.44
C ARG A 70 -14.48 -8.39 -2.65
N VAL A 71 -13.70 -7.42 -3.11
CA VAL A 71 -14.10 -6.52 -4.20
C VAL A 71 -13.18 -6.66 -5.39
N ALA A 72 -13.67 -6.23 -6.54
CA ALA A 72 -12.93 -6.18 -7.79
C ALA A 72 -13.01 -4.78 -8.38
N VAL A 73 -11.86 -4.23 -8.76
CA VAL A 73 -11.68 -2.87 -9.29
C VAL A 73 -11.42 -2.98 -10.80
N LYS A 74 -12.27 -2.34 -11.62
CA LYS A 74 -12.17 -2.35 -13.09
C LYS A 74 -12.58 -0.98 -13.66
N PRO A 75 -11.73 -0.30 -14.45
CA PRO A 75 -10.32 -0.65 -14.73
C PRO A 75 -9.49 -0.66 -13.42
N PRO A 76 -8.26 -1.23 -13.39
CA PRO A 76 -7.45 -1.32 -12.18
C PRO A 76 -6.86 0.05 -11.82
N ARG A 77 -7.73 0.99 -11.46
CA ARG A 77 -7.43 2.38 -11.15
C ARG A 77 -8.15 2.81 -9.88
N ILE A 78 -7.42 3.54 -9.04
CA ILE A 78 -7.95 4.18 -7.83
C ILE A 78 -7.49 5.63 -7.86
N ASP A 79 -8.43 6.56 -7.81
CA ASP A 79 -8.21 8.02 -7.92
C ASP A 79 -7.33 8.40 -9.13
N GLY A 80 -7.62 7.80 -10.28
CA GLY A 80 -6.88 8.01 -11.52
C GLY A 80 -5.54 7.24 -11.62
N ILE A 81 -4.98 6.78 -10.50
CA ILE A 81 -3.71 6.04 -10.48
C ILE A 81 -3.92 4.60 -10.91
N ARG A 82 -3.10 4.14 -11.87
CA ARG A 82 -3.13 2.76 -12.36
C ARG A 82 -2.38 1.83 -11.40
N TYR A 83 -2.93 0.64 -11.17
CA TYR A 83 -2.23 -0.49 -10.55
C TYR A 83 -1.97 -1.53 -11.64
N THR A 84 -0.69 -1.82 -11.89
CA THR A 84 -0.29 -2.77 -12.92
C THR A 84 0.41 -3.96 -12.30
N ASN A 85 -0.14 -5.14 -12.60
CA ASN A 85 0.50 -6.41 -12.27
C ASN A 85 1.63 -6.67 -13.27
N GLU A 86 2.88 -6.67 -12.83
CA GLU A 86 4.02 -6.91 -13.74
C GLU A 86 4.08 -8.36 -14.24
N ILE A 87 3.46 -9.30 -13.54
CA ILE A 87 3.35 -10.70 -13.96
C ILE A 87 2.26 -10.86 -15.02
N ALA A 88 1.19 -10.05 -14.96
CA ALA A 88 0.09 -10.05 -15.91
C ALA A 88 -0.31 -8.62 -16.34
N PRO A 89 0.53 -7.90 -17.12
CA PRO A 89 0.32 -6.48 -17.41
C PRO A 89 -0.93 -6.17 -18.25
N SER A 90 -1.46 -7.18 -18.95
CA SER A 90 -2.69 -7.12 -19.73
C SER A 90 -3.96 -7.27 -18.89
N ALA A 91 -3.84 -7.58 -17.59
CA ALA A 91 -4.99 -7.68 -16.69
C ALA A 91 -5.75 -6.34 -16.65
N ASP A 92 -7.06 -6.41 -16.86
CA ASP A 92 -7.97 -5.26 -16.88
C ASP A 92 -8.79 -5.12 -15.60
N VAL A 93 -8.46 -5.91 -14.58
CA VAL A 93 -9.12 -5.97 -13.28
C VAL A 93 -8.10 -6.29 -12.20
N MET A 94 -8.30 -5.70 -11.02
CA MET A 94 -7.68 -6.12 -9.77
C MET A 94 -8.80 -6.65 -8.86
N ASP A 95 -8.87 -7.96 -8.66
CA ASP A 95 -9.95 -8.60 -7.90
C ASP A 95 -9.47 -9.28 -6.61
N ASN A 96 -10.42 -9.89 -5.91
CA ASN A 96 -10.22 -10.51 -4.60
C ASN A 96 -9.61 -9.57 -3.54
N ILE A 97 -9.98 -8.28 -3.50
CA ILE A 97 -9.36 -7.31 -2.57
C ILE A 97 -10.19 -7.19 -1.27
N ASP A 98 -9.53 -7.27 -0.10
CA ASP A 98 -10.13 -6.89 1.18
C ASP A 98 -10.37 -5.38 1.22
N GLN A 99 -11.54 -4.95 1.67
CA GLN A 99 -11.91 -3.53 1.63
C GLN A 99 -10.97 -2.65 2.47
N ARG A 100 -10.32 -3.18 3.51
CA ARG A 100 -9.30 -2.44 4.27
C ARG A 100 -8.01 -2.31 3.48
N MET A 101 -7.60 -3.37 2.79
CA MET A 101 -6.45 -3.30 1.89
C MET A 101 -6.71 -2.29 0.77
N LEU A 102 -7.93 -2.22 0.24
CA LEU A 102 -8.29 -1.20 -0.75
C LEU A 102 -8.12 0.23 -0.22
N MET A 103 -8.45 0.49 1.05
CA MET A 103 -8.17 1.79 1.67
C MET A 103 -6.67 2.05 1.78
N ALA A 104 -5.88 1.01 2.11
CA ALA A 104 -4.43 1.11 2.09
C ALA A 104 -3.89 1.36 0.66
N LEU A 105 -4.52 0.85 -0.39
CA LEU A 105 -4.13 1.16 -1.77
C LEU A 105 -4.45 2.63 -2.09
N TYR A 106 -5.68 3.07 -1.85
CA TYR A 106 -6.10 4.47 -2.11
C TYR A 106 -5.20 5.50 -1.42
N ARG A 107 -4.83 5.26 -0.15
CA ARG A 107 -4.01 6.21 0.62
C ARG A 107 -2.52 6.16 0.27
N LEU A 108 -2.01 5.04 -0.24
CA LEU A 108 -0.60 4.89 -0.64
C LEU A 108 -0.18 5.95 -1.64
N THR A 109 -0.96 6.15 -2.71
CA THR A 109 -0.58 7.07 -3.80
C THR A 109 -0.69 8.53 -3.38
N ARG A 110 -1.67 8.86 -2.53
CA ARG A 110 -1.76 10.18 -1.88
C ARG A 110 -0.54 10.45 -1.00
N TRP A 111 -0.09 9.44 -0.26
CA TRP A 111 1.10 9.55 0.59
C TRP A 111 2.37 9.73 -0.26
N LEU A 112 2.52 8.96 -1.33
CA LEU A 112 3.64 9.09 -2.26
C LEU A 112 3.68 10.47 -2.93
N ASN A 113 2.52 11.03 -3.32
CA ASN A 113 2.41 12.34 -3.96
C ASN A 113 2.49 13.53 -2.97
N SER A 114 2.59 13.29 -1.66
CA SER A 114 2.57 14.34 -0.63
C SER A 114 3.75 15.32 -0.70
N SER A 115 4.86 14.91 -1.34
CA SER A 115 6.13 15.66 -1.32
C SER A 115 6.81 15.78 -2.70
N ALA A 116 6.02 15.79 -3.78
CA ALA A 116 6.38 16.23 -5.14
C ALA A 116 6.77 15.22 -6.25
N PRO A 117 6.51 13.89 -6.18
CA PRO A 117 6.27 13.14 -7.40
C PRO A 117 4.79 13.24 -7.83
N ASP A 118 4.55 13.33 -9.13
CA ASP A 118 3.27 13.05 -9.76
C ASP A 118 3.26 11.55 -10.14
N VAL A 119 3.01 10.66 -9.18
CA VAL A 119 2.84 9.22 -9.45
C VAL A 119 1.62 9.05 -10.34
N ALA A 120 1.77 8.27 -11.41
CA ALA A 120 0.70 7.90 -12.33
C ALA A 120 0.35 6.40 -12.27
N GLU A 121 1.30 5.58 -11.82
CA GLU A 121 1.16 4.13 -11.79
C GLU A 121 1.95 3.50 -10.64
N VAL A 122 1.32 2.53 -9.98
CA VAL A 122 1.92 1.61 -9.01
C VAL A 122 2.10 0.27 -9.69
N LEU A 123 3.34 -0.24 -9.66
CA LEU A 123 3.68 -1.58 -10.13
C LEU A 123 3.60 -2.55 -8.95
N HIS A 124 3.08 -3.74 -9.21
CA HIS A 124 3.00 -4.79 -8.20
C HIS A 124 3.23 -6.18 -8.79
N LEU A 125 3.68 -7.12 -7.96
CA LEU A 125 3.79 -8.55 -8.29
C LEU A 125 2.60 -9.37 -7.82
N GLY A 126 1.78 -8.83 -6.93
CA GLY A 126 0.62 -9.54 -6.38
C GLY A 126 -0.25 -8.62 -5.54
N ILE A 127 -1.55 -8.62 -5.83
CA ILE A 127 -2.62 -8.07 -5.00
C ILE A 127 -3.82 -8.98 -5.22
N GLY A 128 -4.46 -9.44 -4.13
CA GLY A 128 -5.64 -10.29 -4.25
C GLY A 128 -5.34 -11.77 -4.45
N HIS A 129 -4.18 -12.13 -5.02
CA HIS A 129 -3.84 -13.51 -5.37
C HIS A 129 -2.35 -13.76 -5.14
N GLY A 130 -2.03 -14.96 -4.65
CA GLY A 130 -0.66 -15.45 -4.46
C GLY A 130 -0.57 -16.96 -4.71
N SER A 131 0.65 -17.48 -4.83
CA SER A 131 0.90 -18.91 -5.10
C SER A 131 0.73 -19.82 -3.88
N GLY A 132 0.40 -19.27 -2.71
CA GLY A 132 0.29 -19.98 -1.45
C GLY A 132 -1.09 -20.60 -1.17
N PRO A 133 -1.29 -21.11 0.06
CA PRO A 133 -2.58 -21.62 0.52
C PRO A 133 -3.72 -20.58 0.43
N PRO A 134 -5.00 -20.99 0.35
CA PRO A 134 -6.14 -20.06 0.28
C PRO A 134 -6.26 -19.12 1.49
N ASN A 135 -5.71 -19.51 2.65
CA ASN A 135 -5.67 -18.70 3.86
C ASN A 135 -4.41 -17.82 3.98
N ASP A 136 -3.57 -17.77 2.94
CA ASP A 136 -2.51 -16.77 2.86
C ASP A 136 -3.07 -15.34 2.76
N CYS A 137 -2.30 -14.35 3.22
CA CYS A 137 -2.68 -12.94 3.18
C CYS A 137 -2.94 -12.42 1.75
N HIS A 138 -2.18 -12.87 0.74
CA HIS A 138 -2.43 -12.53 -0.66
C HIS A 138 -3.77 -13.07 -1.13
N ASN A 139 -4.00 -14.37 -0.93
CA ASN A 139 -5.23 -15.06 -1.35
C ASN A 139 -6.48 -14.61 -0.58
N GLN A 140 -6.29 -13.93 0.55
CA GLN A 140 -7.36 -13.26 1.27
C GLN A 140 -7.49 -11.78 0.91
N GLY A 141 -6.81 -11.28 -0.11
CA GLY A 141 -6.92 -9.88 -0.54
C GLY A 141 -6.32 -8.86 0.38
N ARG A 142 -5.45 -9.29 1.29
CA ARG A 142 -4.94 -8.45 2.38
C ARG A 142 -3.47 -8.07 2.23
N ALA A 143 -2.85 -8.43 1.12
CA ALA A 143 -1.46 -8.09 0.86
C ALA A 143 -1.27 -7.42 -0.51
N LEU A 144 -0.18 -6.65 -0.57
CA LEU A 144 0.37 -6.03 -1.76
C LEU A 144 1.87 -6.36 -1.79
N ASP A 145 2.33 -6.89 -2.92
CA ASP A 145 3.75 -6.93 -3.27
C ASP A 145 4.06 -5.74 -4.17
N PHE A 146 4.40 -4.61 -3.56
CA PHE A 146 4.73 -3.36 -4.25
C PHE A 146 6.09 -3.47 -4.94
N SER A 147 6.16 -3.33 -6.26
CA SER A 147 7.39 -3.57 -7.01
C SER A 147 7.95 -2.34 -7.71
N GLY A 148 7.22 -1.24 -7.76
CA GLY A 148 7.73 -0.01 -8.35
C GLY A 148 6.69 1.06 -8.61
N LEU A 149 7.16 2.13 -9.26
CA LEU A 149 6.38 3.32 -9.58
C LEU A 149 6.75 3.87 -10.95
N VAL A 150 5.75 4.45 -11.62
CA VAL A 150 5.92 5.30 -12.80
C VAL A 150 5.25 6.65 -12.53
N GLY A 151 5.89 7.72 -12.93
CA GLY A 151 5.36 9.07 -12.71
C GLY A 151 6.26 10.15 -13.27
N LYS A 152 6.12 11.36 -12.72
CA LYS A 152 6.98 12.50 -13.02
C LYS A 152 7.49 13.16 -11.76
N VAL A 153 8.67 13.78 -11.83
CA VAL A 153 9.17 14.70 -10.81
C VAL A 153 9.67 15.95 -11.53
N ALA A 154 9.18 17.12 -11.14
CA ALA A 154 9.48 18.39 -11.84
C ALA A 154 9.34 18.28 -13.39
N GLY A 155 8.26 17.63 -13.85
CA GLY A 155 7.99 17.40 -15.28
C GLY A 155 8.81 16.29 -15.96
N THR A 156 9.84 15.75 -15.31
CA THR A 156 10.68 14.66 -15.85
C THR A 156 10.08 13.31 -15.49
N SER A 157 9.84 12.47 -16.51
CA SER A 157 9.31 11.12 -16.30
C SER A 157 10.32 10.23 -15.58
N PHE A 158 9.82 9.38 -14.69
CA PHE A 158 10.60 8.33 -14.06
C PHE A 158 9.89 6.98 -14.15
N HIS A 159 10.71 5.94 -14.12
CA HIS A 159 10.31 4.57 -13.84
C HIS A 159 11.29 4.04 -12.78
N ARG A 160 10.76 3.55 -11.66
CA ARG A 160 11.56 3.03 -10.54
C ARG A 160 10.99 1.70 -10.07
N SER A 161 11.70 0.62 -10.38
CA SER A 161 11.45 -0.71 -9.83
C SER A 161 12.28 -0.98 -8.57
N VAL A 162 11.70 -1.67 -7.59
CA VAL A 162 12.36 -2.11 -6.36
C VAL A 162 13.52 -3.05 -6.70
N GLN A 163 13.34 -3.96 -7.66
CA GLN A 163 14.40 -4.88 -8.06
C GLN A 163 15.68 -4.16 -8.50
N THR A 164 15.57 -3.21 -9.43
CA THR A 164 16.73 -2.54 -10.02
C THR A 164 17.30 -1.45 -9.12
N HIS A 165 16.43 -0.69 -8.45
CA HIS A 165 16.83 0.51 -7.73
C HIS A 165 16.94 0.29 -6.21
N TRP A 166 16.80 -0.96 -5.75
CA TRP A 166 17.04 -1.35 -4.36
C TRP A 166 17.64 -2.76 -4.27
N GLY A 167 16.93 -3.79 -4.74
CA GLY A 167 17.29 -5.19 -4.50
C GLY A 167 18.60 -5.65 -5.12
N SER A 168 18.91 -5.14 -6.30
CA SER A 168 20.10 -5.51 -7.08
C SER A 168 21.30 -4.60 -6.79
N LEU A 169 21.16 -3.63 -5.89
CA LEU A 169 22.28 -2.82 -5.44
C LEU A 169 23.29 -3.69 -4.67
N PRO A 170 24.60 -3.39 -4.72
CA PRO A 170 25.61 -4.14 -3.99
C PRO A 170 25.28 -4.26 -2.49
N ASN A 171 25.55 -5.43 -1.91
CA ASN A 171 25.41 -5.62 -0.47
C ASN A 171 26.44 -4.76 0.27
N GLY A 172 25.96 -3.76 1.00
CA GLY A 172 26.74 -3.03 2.00
C GLY A 172 26.45 -3.53 3.42
N PRO A 173 27.19 -3.08 4.44
CA PRO A 173 26.93 -3.43 5.85
C PRO A 173 25.63 -2.82 6.42
N SER A 174 24.79 -2.18 5.59
CA SER A 174 23.59 -1.43 5.97
C SER A 174 22.51 -1.51 4.87
N VAL A 175 21.44 -0.72 5.02
CA VAL A 175 20.42 -0.47 3.98
C VAL A 175 21.10 -0.01 2.69
N ARG A 176 20.81 -0.67 1.57
CA ARG A 176 21.45 -0.45 0.27
C ARG A 176 21.04 0.85 -0.40
N ILE A 177 19.78 1.27 -0.24
CA ILE A 177 19.29 2.54 -0.78
C ILE A 177 19.76 3.70 0.09
N SER A 178 20.22 4.77 -0.55
CA SER A 178 20.60 6.00 0.12
C SER A 178 20.47 7.20 -0.83
N PRO A 179 20.37 8.44 -0.30
CA PRO A 179 20.33 9.64 -1.13
C PRO A 179 21.55 9.82 -2.05
N SER A 180 22.71 9.28 -1.69
CA SER A 180 23.94 9.37 -2.49
C SER A 180 24.00 8.36 -3.64
N VAL A 181 23.13 7.34 -3.66
CA VAL A 181 23.06 6.33 -4.73
C VAL A 181 21.97 6.68 -5.72
N ASP A 182 20.73 6.85 -5.26
CA ASP A 182 19.60 7.32 -6.06
C ASP A 182 18.64 8.08 -5.13
N PRO A 183 18.68 9.42 -5.10
CA PRO A 183 17.86 10.21 -4.20
C PRO A 183 16.35 10.05 -4.47
N LEU A 184 15.97 9.81 -5.74
CA LEU A 184 14.56 9.62 -6.09
C LEU A 184 14.08 8.24 -5.61
N ALA A 185 14.81 7.17 -5.90
CA ALA A 185 14.44 5.83 -5.43
C ALA A 185 14.45 5.75 -3.91
N PHE A 186 15.46 6.33 -3.26
CA PHE A 186 15.51 6.43 -1.80
C PHE A 186 14.26 7.13 -1.25
N SER A 187 13.90 8.30 -1.79
CA SER A 187 12.73 9.05 -1.34
C SER A 187 11.43 8.25 -1.54
N LEU A 188 11.20 7.72 -2.74
CA LEU A 188 9.99 6.98 -3.09
C LEU A 188 9.83 5.70 -2.26
N PHE A 189 10.87 4.87 -2.19
CA PHE A 189 10.77 3.56 -1.53
C PHE A 189 10.83 3.66 -0.02
N SER A 190 11.59 4.60 0.54
CA SER A 190 11.53 4.88 1.98
C SER A 190 10.16 5.41 2.37
N THR A 191 9.51 6.21 1.51
CA THR A 191 8.14 6.68 1.72
C THR A 191 7.15 5.53 1.67
N ALA A 192 7.25 4.64 0.68
CA ALA A 192 6.42 3.42 0.60
C ALA A 192 6.59 2.51 1.83
N PHE A 193 7.83 2.33 2.32
CA PHE A 193 8.11 1.59 3.54
C PHE A 193 7.50 2.24 4.79
N ARG A 194 7.69 3.55 4.98
CA ARG A 194 7.11 4.29 6.11
C ARG A 194 5.58 4.28 6.07
N TYR A 195 5.02 4.40 4.88
CA TYR A 195 3.59 4.23 4.65
C TYR A 195 3.12 2.85 5.10
N ALA A 196 3.79 1.78 4.63
CA ALA A 196 3.45 0.41 4.99
C ALA A 196 3.50 0.20 6.51
N THR A 197 4.55 0.66 7.17
CA THR A 197 4.67 0.54 8.63
C THR A 197 3.62 1.34 9.39
N PHE A 198 3.03 2.38 8.78
CA PHE A 198 1.96 3.19 9.37
C PHE A 198 0.54 2.73 9.04
N GLU A 199 0.23 2.26 7.84
CA GLU A 199 -1.12 1.87 7.40
C GLU A 199 -1.39 0.36 7.48
N CYS A 200 -0.33 -0.45 7.33
CA CYS A 200 -0.36 -1.91 7.34
C CYS A 200 0.21 -2.46 8.67
N GLU A 201 0.36 -3.77 8.77
CA GLU A 201 1.07 -4.41 9.89
C GLU A 201 2.57 -4.13 9.82
N ALA A 202 3.20 -3.89 10.97
CA ALA A 202 4.61 -3.49 11.07
C ALA A 202 5.38 -4.40 12.05
N ASN A 203 5.35 -4.12 13.35
CA ASN A 203 6.03 -4.93 14.38
C ASN A 203 5.07 -5.76 15.24
N GLY A 204 3.78 -5.74 14.90
CA GLY A 204 2.74 -6.54 15.52
C GLY A 204 1.51 -6.62 14.62
N ILE A 205 0.42 -7.15 15.15
CA ILE A 205 -0.84 -7.30 14.42
C ILE A 205 -1.90 -6.41 15.05
N GLY A 206 -2.59 -5.59 14.25
CA GLY A 206 -3.63 -4.67 14.70
C GLY A 206 -3.13 -3.75 15.82
N VAL A 207 -3.78 -3.81 16.98
CA VAL A 207 -3.41 -3.06 18.19
C VAL A 207 -2.06 -3.50 18.79
N GLY A 208 -1.52 -4.63 18.35
CA GLY A 208 -0.19 -5.10 18.74
C GLY A 208 0.95 -4.34 18.06
N ASN A 209 0.68 -3.52 17.04
CA ASN A 209 1.69 -2.61 16.50
C ASN A 209 2.02 -1.53 17.51
N LYS A 210 3.30 -1.38 17.81
CA LYS A 210 3.82 -0.41 18.79
C LYS A 210 4.67 0.64 18.08
N TRP A 211 4.60 1.86 18.57
CA TRP A 211 5.57 2.89 18.23
C TRP A 211 6.84 2.73 19.10
N PRO A 212 8.04 3.02 18.59
CA PRO A 212 8.36 3.34 17.20
C PRO A 212 8.18 2.14 16.27
N VAL A 213 7.78 2.42 15.03
CA VAL A 213 7.81 1.40 13.96
C VAL A 213 9.25 1.05 13.61
N PRO A 214 9.52 -0.13 13.03
CA PRO A 214 10.87 -0.51 12.62
C PRO A 214 11.48 0.48 11.63
N ASP A 215 12.77 0.77 11.79
CA ASP A 215 13.57 1.49 10.80
C ASP A 215 13.88 0.59 9.58
N LEU A 216 14.37 1.22 8.50
CA LEU A 216 14.95 0.48 7.39
C LEU A 216 16.14 -0.38 7.89
N GLY A 217 16.23 -1.62 7.41
CA GLY A 217 17.10 -2.66 7.95
C GLY A 217 16.46 -3.48 9.08
N GLY A 218 15.32 -3.06 9.62
CA GLY A 218 14.58 -3.78 10.66
C GLY A 218 13.80 -5.02 10.15
N SER A 219 13.16 -5.72 11.09
CA SER A 219 12.28 -6.87 10.85
C SER A 219 10.82 -6.60 11.23
N GLY A 220 9.90 -7.47 10.83
CA GLY A 220 8.46 -7.28 11.01
C GLY A 220 7.60 -7.86 9.88
N PHE A 221 6.42 -7.30 9.70
CA PHE A 221 5.44 -7.69 8.67
C PHE A 221 5.61 -6.95 7.35
N VAL A 222 6.38 -5.84 7.32
CA VAL A 222 6.82 -5.21 6.07
C VAL A 222 8.14 -5.85 5.68
N ILE A 223 8.13 -6.63 4.59
CA ILE A 223 9.28 -7.40 4.11
C ILE A 223 9.77 -6.77 2.80
N TYR A 224 11.08 -6.57 2.67
CA TYR A 224 11.68 -5.75 1.62
C TYR A 224 13.15 -6.18 1.40
N PRO A 225 13.88 -5.61 0.41
CA PRO A 225 15.18 -6.16 0.04
C PRO A 225 16.26 -6.16 1.14
N ASP A 226 16.14 -5.23 2.10
CA ASP A 226 17.03 -5.11 3.26
C ASP A 226 16.39 -5.57 4.57
N TYR A 227 15.38 -6.44 4.48
CA TYR A 227 14.71 -7.02 5.64
C TYR A 227 15.71 -7.68 6.60
N GLY A 228 15.71 -7.24 7.87
CA GLY A 228 16.63 -7.70 8.91
C GLY A 228 16.16 -8.94 9.68
N GLY A 229 15.03 -9.53 9.30
CA GLY A 229 14.49 -10.75 9.93
C GLY A 229 15.00 -12.02 9.26
N ASP A 230 14.09 -12.95 8.98
CA ASP A 230 14.40 -14.22 8.30
C ASP A 230 15.13 -13.98 6.95
N PRO A 231 16.35 -14.54 6.77
CA PRO A 231 17.10 -14.46 5.53
C PRO A 231 16.38 -15.04 4.31
N HIS A 232 15.51 -16.04 4.47
CA HIS A 232 14.73 -16.61 3.37
C HIS A 232 13.67 -15.62 2.89
N LEU A 233 13.00 -14.96 3.84
CA LEU A 233 12.07 -13.89 3.51
C LEU A 233 12.81 -12.74 2.83
N ARG A 234 13.97 -12.32 3.34
CA ARG A 234 14.79 -11.31 2.67
C ARG A 234 15.11 -11.72 1.22
N ALA A 235 15.58 -12.95 1.01
CA ALA A 235 15.93 -13.45 -0.33
C ALA A 235 14.73 -13.48 -1.29
N ALA A 236 13.53 -13.82 -0.81
CA ALA A 236 12.32 -13.84 -1.62
C ALA A 236 11.78 -12.44 -1.96
N HIS A 237 12.17 -11.40 -1.22
CA HIS A 237 11.63 -10.04 -1.34
C HIS A 237 12.65 -9.05 -1.91
N GLN A 238 13.54 -9.52 -2.79
CA GLN A 238 14.53 -8.64 -3.44
C GLN A 238 13.91 -7.74 -4.51
N ASN A 239 12.75 -8.10 -5.08
CA ASN A 239 12.13 -7.37 -6.17
C ASN A 239 10.86 -6.59 -5.76
N HIS A 240 10.46 -6.61 -4.49
CA HIS A 240 9.25 -5.93 -4.01
C HIS A 240 9.30 -5.61 -2.52
N ILE A 241 8.35 -4.79 -2.07
CA ILE A 241 8.01 -4.53 -0.67
C ILE A 241 6.66 -5.21 -0.40
N HIS A 242 6.66 -6.21 0.46
CA HIS A 242 5.44 -6.83 0.96
C HIS A 242 4.80 -5.96 2.03
N MET A 243 3.51 -5.70 1.88
CA MET A 243 2.69 -4.95 2.83
C MET A 243 1.40 -5.73 3.07
N GLN A 244 0.96 -5.87 4.32
CA GLN A 244 -0.26 -6.61 4.63
C GLN A 244 -1.14 -5.97 5.71
N VAL A 245 -2.44 -6.20 5.63
CA VAL A 245 -3.42 -5.85 6.67
C VAL A 245 -3.86 -7.11 7.40
N GLY A 246 -3.81 -7.10 8.74
CA GLY A 246 -4.12 -8.28 9.55
C GLY A 246 -3.05 -9.37 9.43
N ARG A 247 -3.27 -10.48 10.14
CA ARG A 247 -2.39 -11.65 10.08
C ARG A 247 -2.64 -12.53 8.85
N THR A 248 -1.62 -13.24 8.41
CA THR A 248 -1.76 -14.51 7.69
C THR A 248 -2.53 -15.47 8.59
N ARG A 249 -3.58 -16.11 8.07
CA ARG A 249 -4.36 -17.06 8.88
C ARG A 249 -3.77 -18.44 8.62
N ALA A 250 -3.45 -19.15 9.71
CA ALA A 250 -3.14 -20.58 9.64
C ALA A 250 -4.38 -21.40 9.30
#